data_AF-A0A915EDX9-F1
#
_entry.id   AF-A0A915EDX9-F1
#
_cell.length_a   1.000
_cell.length_b   1.000
_cell.length_c   1.000
_cell.angle_alpha   90.00
_cell.angle_beta   90.00
_cell.angle_gamma   90.00
#
_symmetry.space_group_name_H-M   'P 1'
#
loop_
_entity.id
_entity.type
_entity.pdbx_description
1 polymer ?
#
loop_
_entity_poly.entity_id
_entity_poly.type
_entity_poly.pdbx_seq_one_letter_code
_entity_poly.pdbx_strand_id
1 'polypeptide(L)'
;MPLDYVWEAVFMTPKPVLRFNRLMRLNHMQMFINATETRISIPNAFRIGCVVMYILILIHWNACVYFLASSIIGLGHDSWVYGVRNIQSLPPDIEDTLARRYVYSFYWSTLMMTTIGEVPGPVTSLEFVL
;
A
#
# COMPACT_ATOMS: atom_id res chain seq x y z
N MET A 1 1.82 20.71 -17.28
CA MET A 1 0.77 21.58 -16.72
C MET A 1 -0.39 20.66 -16.37
N PRO A 2 -0.84 20.56 -15.11
CA PRO A 2 -1.30 19.28 -14.61
C PRO A 2 -2.81 19.13 -14.78
N LEU A 3 -3.22 17.96 -15.30
CA LEU A 3 -4.60 17.48 -15.35
C LEU A 3 -5.31 17.56 -13.98
N ASP A 4 -4.54 17.62 -12.89
CA ASP A 4 -5.00 17.66 -11.50
C ASP A 4 -5.97 18.83 -11.23
N TYR A 5 -5.71 20.04 -11.76
CA TYR A 5 -6.60 21.20 -11.53
C TYR A 5 -7.88 21.15 -12.36
N VAL A 6 -7.82 20.58 -13.57
CA VAL A 6 -8.98 20.49 -14.47
C VAL A 6 -10.00 19.51 -13.91
N TRP A 7 -9.56 18.45 -13.24
CA TRP A 7 -10.45 17.47 -12.64
C TRP A 7 -11.01 17.88 -11.28
N GLU A 8 -10.21 18.56 -10.44
CA GLU A 8 -10.69 19.16 -9.18
C GLU A 8 -11.77 20.24 -9.41
N ALA A 9 -11.70 20.97 -10.54
CA ALA A 9 -12.71 21.97 -10.90
C ALA A 9 -14.06 21.38 -11.37
N VAL A 10 -14.08 20.14 -11.87
CA VAL A 10 -15.29 19.52 -12.48
C VAL A 10 -16.05 18.63 -11.49
N PHE A 11 -15.38 17.95 -10.55
CA PHE A 11 -15.99 16.90 -9.72
C PHE A 11 -16.11 17.21 -8.22
N MET A 12 -15.64 18.38 -7.76
CA MET A 12 -15.87 18.95 -6.42
C MET A 12 -15.74 17.92 -5.27
N THR A 13 -14.83 16.96 -5.41
CA THR A 13 -14.49 15.94 -4.41
C THR A 13 -12.98 15.70 -4.48
N PRO A 14 -12.22 15.90 -3.39
CA PRO A 14 -10.78 15.66 -3.41
C PRO A 14 -10.55 14.14 -3.47
N LYS A 15 -10.29 13.60 -4.66
CA LYS A 15 -9.87 12.20 -4.82
C LYS A 15 -8.35 12.11 -4.66
N PRO A 16 -7.82 11.63 -3.51
CA PRO A 16 -6.37 11.50 -3.30
C PRO A 16 -5.70 10.56 -4.30
N VAL A 17 -6.48 9.69 -4.96
CA VAL A 17 -6.05 8.78 -6.03
C VAL A 17 -5.48 9.52 -7.24
N LEU A 18 -5.87 10.77 -7.50
CA LEU A 18 -5.35 11.53 -8.65
C LEU A 18 -3.91 12.03 -8.42
N ARG A 19 -3.44 12.07 -7.17
CA ARG A 19 -2.04 12.40 -6.85
C ARG A 19 -1.07 11.25 -7.15
N PHE A 20 -1.55 10.06 -7.55
CA PHE A 20 -0.69 8.97 -8.02
C PHE A 20 0.14 9.35 -9.25
N ASN A 21 -0.29 10.35 -10.01
CA ASN A 21 0.44 10.95 -11.13
C ASN A 21 1.86 11.43 -10.76
N ARG A 22 2.12 11.70 -9.47
CA ARG A 22 3.44 12.12 -8.97
C ARG A 22 4.47 10.98 -8.93
N LEU A 23 4.01 9.73 -8.91
CA LEU A 23 4.86 8.54 -8.91
C LEU A 23 5.47 8.25 -10.28
N MET A 24 4.98 8.87 -11.36
CA MET A 24 5.57 8.74 -12.71
C MET A 24 6.99 9.34 -12.83
N ARG A 25 7.56 9.92 -11.77
CA ARG A 25 8.96 10.38 -11.73
C ARG A 25 9.96 9.28 -11.34
N LEU A 26 9.66 8.00 -11.57
CA LEU A 26 10.61 6.89 -11.36
C LEU A 26 11.90 7.06 -12.17
N ASN A 27 11.83 7.69 -13.36
CA ASN A 27 13.00 7.97 -14.21
C ASN A 27 14.07 8.82 -13.50
N HIS A 28 13.65 9.83 -12.72
CA HIS A 28 14.59 10.66 -11.98
C HIS A 28 15.22 9.88 -10.83
N MET A 29 14.43 9.05 -10.14
CA MET A 29 14.92 8.23 -9.04
C MET A 29 15.99 7.22 -9.53
N GLN A 30 15.79 6.61 -10.69
CA GLN A 30 16.78 5.72 -11.31
C GLN A 30 18.08 6.44 -11.67
N MET A 31 18.00 7.66 -12.21
CA MET A 31 19.19 8.47 -12.48
C MET A 31 19.97 8.79 -11.19
N PHE A 32 19.27 9.12 -10.10
CA PHE A 32 19.91 9.33 -8.79
C PHE A 32 20.53 8.04 -8.22
N ILE A 33 19.86 6.90 -8.35
CA ILE A 33 20.38 5.61 -7.90
C ILE A 33 21.67 5.26 -8.65
N ASN A 34 21.68 5.36 -9.98
CA ASN A 34 22.86 5.08 -10.80
C ASN A 34 24.02 6.04 -10.51
N ALA A 35 23.72 7.33 -10.29
CA ALA A 35 24.73 8.32 -9.91
C ALA A 35 25.30 8.09 -8.50
N THR A 36 24.52 7.49 -7.60
CA THR A 36 24.93 7.18 -6.23
C THR A 36 25.73 5.87 -6.19
N GLU A 37 25.34 4.88 -6.99
CA GLU A 37 26.04 3.59 -7.11
C GLU A 37 27.50 3.76 -7.53
N THR A 38 27.77 4.68 -8.47
CA THR A 38 29.13 4.96 -8.97
C THR A 38 30.03 5.68 -7.96
N ARG A 39 29.47 6.26 -6.88
CA ARG A 39 30.20 7.03 -5.86
C ARG A 39 30.44 6.25 -4.56
N ILE A 40 29.80 5.11 -4.37
CA ILE A 40 29.89 4.30 -3.14
C ILE A 40 30.97 3.23 -3.29
N SER A 41 31.79 3.04 -2.26
CA SER A 41 32.86 2.04 -2.22
C SER A 41 32.37 0.58 -2.10
N ILE A 42 31.11 0.38 -1.70
CA ILE A 42 30.43 -0.92 -1.53
C ILE A 42 29.17 -1.04 -2.41
N PRO A 43 29.32 -1.16 -3.75
CA PRO A 43 28.18 -1.12 -4.69
C PRO A 43 27.17 -2.26 -4.46
N ASN A 44 27.61 -3.45 -4.04
CA ASN A 44 26.72 -4.59 -3.80
C ASN A 44 25.74 -4.35 -2.64
N ALA A 45 26.19 -3.70 -1.56
CA ALA A 45 25.32 -3.39 -0.43
C ALA A 45 24.27 -2.33 -0.79
N PHE A 46 24.67 -1.32 -1.58
CA PHE A 46 23.77 -0.29 -2.06
C PHE A 46 22.69 -0.87 -3.00
N ARG A 47 23.08 -1.78 -3.91
CA ARG A 47 22.13 -2.48 -4.79
C ARG A 47 21.06 -3.23 -4.00
N ILE A 48 21.44 -3.99 -2.96
CA ILE A 48 20.49 -4.68 -2.09
C ILE A 48 19.59 -3.68 -1.38
N GLY A 49 20.13 -2.58 -0.86
CA GLY A 49 19.35 -1.50 -0.23
C GLY A 49 18.30 -0.91 -1.17
N CYS A 50 18.64 -0.64 -2.43
CA CYS A 50 17.68 -0.16 -3.42
C CYS A 50 16.57 -1.18 -3.68
N VAL A 51 16.90 -2.47 -3.83
CA VAL A 51 15.91 -3.54 -4.01
C VAL A 51 14.95 -3.62 -2.81
N VAL A 52 15.48 -3.58 -1.58
CA VAL A 52 14.66 -3.57 -0.36
C VAL A 52 13.72 -2.36 -0.34
N MET A 53 14.20 -1.17 -0.69
CA MET A 53 13.36 0.02 -0.77
C MET A 53 12.26 -0.12 -1.83
N TYR A 54 12.55 -0.70 -2.99
CA TYR A 54 11.52 -0.99 -4.00
C TYR A 54 10.44 -1.94 -3.46
N ILE A 55 10.84 -3.02 -2.77
CA ILE A 55 9.92 -3.97 -2.16
C ILE A 55 9.04 -3.27 -1.10
N LEU A 56 9.62 -2.43 -0.24
CA LEU A 56 8.86 -1.69 0.78
C LEU A 56 7.80 -0.75 0.17
N ILE A 57 8.12 -0.08 -0.95
CA ILE A 57 7.16 0.77 -1.66
C ILE A 57 6.00 -0.06 -2.22
N LEU A 58 6.30 -1.23 -2.81
CA LEU A 58 5.28 -2.13 -3.33
C LEU A 58 4.35 -2.64 -2.20
N ILE A 59 4.92 -3.05 -1.06
CA ILE A 59 4.14 -3.46 0.11
C ILE A 59 3.26 -2.30 0.62
N HIS A 60 3.80 -1.08 0.68
CA HIS A 60 3.01 0.09 1.11
C HIS A 60 1.83 0.35 0.17
N TRP A 61 2.03 0.30 -1.15
CA TRP A 61 0.93 0.47 -2.11
C TRP A 61 -0.13 -0.60 -1.98
N ASN A 62 0.29 -1.86 -1.89
CA ASN A 62 -0.64 -2.97 -1.76
C ASN A 62 -1.43 -2.89 -0.44
N ALA A 63 -0.80 -2.48 0.65
CA ALA A 63 -1.47 -2.18 1.92
C ALA A 63 -2.50 -1.05 1.79
N CYS A 64 -2.16 0.04 1.08
CA CYS A 64 -3.09 1.14 0.83
C CYS A 64 -4.28 0.71 -0.03
N VAL A 65 -4.06 -0.14 -1.03
CA VAL A 65 -5.13 -0.70 -1.88
C VAL A 65 -6.05 -1.60 -1.06
N TYR A 66 -5.50 -2.49 -0.21
CA TYR A 66 -6.28 -3.31 0.71
C TYR A 66 -7.17 -2.48 1.64
N PHE A 67 -6.60 -1.43 2.25
CA PHE A 67 -7.36 -0.55 3.14
C PHE A 67 -8.44 0.25 2.37
N LEU A 68 -8.14 0.68 1.14
CA LEU A 68 -9.11 1.37 0.29
C LEU A 68 -10.27 0.42 -0.09
N ALA A 69 -9.98 -0.81 -0.51
CA ALA A 69 -10.99 -1.82 -0.80
C ALA A 69 -11.86 -2.11 0.43
N SER A 70 -11.22 -2.28 1.60
CA SER A 70 -11.91 -2.42 2.89
C SER A 70 -12.83 -1.24 3.20
N SER A 71 -12.43 -0.01 2.85
CA SER A 71 -13.23 1.19 3.07
C SER A 71 -14.44 1.29 2.12
N ILE A 72 -14.34 0.74 0.91
CA ILE A 72 -15.42 0.74 -0.10
C ILE A 72 -16.47 -0.33 0.21
N ILE A 73 -16.03 -1.53 0.62
CA ILE A 73 -16.93 -2.63 1.00
C ILE A 73 -17.63 -2.31 2.32
N GLY A 74 -16.92 -1.66 3.25
CA GLY A 74 -17.40 -1.29 4.57
C GLY A 74 -16.61 -2.00 5.66
N LEU A 75 -16.09 -1.23 6.62
CA LEU A 75 -15.25 -1.76 7.70
C LEU A 75 -16.04 -2.77 8.55
N GLY A 76 -15.46 -3.96 8.75
CA GLY A 76 -16.08 -5.05 9.53
C GLY A 76 -17.28 -5.73 8.86
N HIS A 77 -17.47 -5.56 7.55
CA HIS A 77 -18.51 -6.28 6.80
C HIS A 77 -18.27 -7.80 6.86
N ASP A 78 -17.08 -8.25 6.47
CA ASP A 78 -16.70 -9.67 6.36
C ASP A 78 -15.48 -10.04 7.22
N SER A 79 -15.12 -11.32 7.25
CA SER A 79 -13.95 -11.84 7.97
C SER A 79 -12.61 -11.48 7.32
N TRP A 80 -12.61 -11.07 6.05
CA TRP A 80 -11.41 -10.64 5.31
C TRP A 80 -11.11 -9.15 5.51
N VAL A 81 -12.14 -8.31 5.50
CA VAL A 81 -12.05 -6.86 5.60
C VAL A 81 -11.54 -6.43 6.98
N TYR A 82 -10.83 -5.30 7.05
CA TYR A 82 -10.45 -4.71 8.33
C TYR A 82 -11.67 -4.40 9.20
N GLY A 83 -11.68 -4.88 10.44
CA GLY A 83 -12.71 -4.54 11.43
C GLY A 83 -12.92 -5.61 12.50
N VAL A 84 -13.96 -5.40 13.32
CA VAL A 84 -14.23 -6.22 14.52
C VAL A 84 -14.48 -7.70 14.20
N ARG A 85 -15.03 -8.02 13.02
CA ARG A 85 -15.25 -9.41 12.57
C ARG A 85 -13.95 -10.15 12.23
N ASN A 86 -12.91 -9.41 11.86
CA ASN A 86 -11.60 -9.96 11.60
C ASN A 86 -10.75 -9.82 12.88
N ILE A 87 -10.77 -10.88 13.70
CA ILE A 87 -10.08 -10.94 15.00
C ILE A 87 -8.56 -10.72 14.85
N GLN A 88 -7.97 -11.09 13.71
CA GLN A 88 -6.56 -10.83 13.41
C GLN A 88 -6.30 -9.33 13.21
N SER A 89 -7.27 -8.62 12.62
CA SER A 89 -7.20 -7.17 12.40
C SER A 89 -7.43 -6.36 13.66
N LEU A 90 -8.49 -6.70 14.41
CA LEU A 90 -8.90 -5.97 15.62
C LEU A 90 -9.30 -6.98 16.72
N PRO A 91 -8.33 -7.44 17.52
CA PRO A 91 -8.59 -8.19 18.74
C PRO A 91 -9.48 -7.38 19.71
N PRO A 92 -10.27 -8.04 20.57
CA PRO A 92 -11.23 -7.38 21.46
C PRO A 92 -10.58 -6.40 22.45
N ASP A 93 -9.29 -6.59 22.78
CA ASP A 93 -8.54 -5.77 23.72
C ASP A 93 -7.78 -4.61 23.06
N ILE A 94 -7.92 -4.40 21.75
CA ILE A 94 -7.18 -3.39 20.99
C ILE A 94 -8.12 -2.34 20.43
N GLU A 95 -7.79 -1.06 20.68
CA GLU A 95 -8.53 0.07 20.13
C GLU A 95 -8.27 0.27 18.63
N ASP A 96 -9.31 0.70 17.92
CA ASP A 96 -9.25 1.07 16.51
C ASP A 96 -8.55 2.43 16.33
N THR A 97 -7.25 2.39 16.09
CA THR A 97 -6.42 3.58 15.81
C THR A 97 -5.96 3.61 14.36
N LEU A 98 -5.62 4.80 13.85
CA LEU A 98 -5.08 4.94 12.49
C LEU A 98 -3.75 4.19 12.33
N ALA A 99 -2.93 4.15 13.38
CA ALA A 99 -1.72 3.34 13.41
C ALA A 99 -2.04 1.84 13.30
N ARG A 100 -3.05 1.36 14.04
CA ARG A 100 -3.48 -0.05 13.97
C ARG A 100 -3.97 -0.43 12.58
N ARG A 101 -4.80 0.42 11.95
CA ARG A 101 -5.28 0.24 10.57
C ARG A 101 -4.12 0.12 9.58
N TYR A 102 -3.14 1.01 9.69
CA TYR A 102 -1.97 1.01 8.81
C TYR A 102 -1.08 -0.22 9.04
N VAL A 103 -0.72 -0.53 10.28
CA VAL A 103 0.15 -1.66 10.64
C VAL A 103 -0.47 -2.98 10.21
N TYR A 104 -1.76 -3.18 10.45
CA TYR A 104 -2.43 -4.40 10.01
C TYR A 104 -2.48 -4.53 8.48
N SER A 105 -2.82 -3.45 7.77
CA SER A 105 -2.85 -3.47 6.30
C SER A 105 -1.46 -3.75 5.71
N PHE A 106 -0.41 -3.21 6.33
CA PHE A 106 0.98 -3.48 5.95
C PHE A 106 1.39 -4.93 6.24
N TYR A 107 0.98 -5.47 7.39
CA TYR A 107 1.18 -6.87 7.73
C TYR A 107 0.49 -7.79 6.73
N TRP A 108 -0.81 -7.61 6.47
CA TRP A 108 -1.58 -8.36 5.47
C TRP A 108 -0.91 -8.33 4.10
N SER A 109 -0.50 -7.14 3.65
CA SER A 109 0.21 -6.97 2.39
C SER A 109 1.54 -7.71 2.34
N THR A 110 2.28 -7.73 3.44
CA THR A 110 3.56 -8.42 3.51
C THR A 110 3.36 -9.94 3.34
N LEU A 111 2.38 -10.53 4.03
CA LEU A 111 2.09 -11.97 3.92
C LEU A 111 1.65 -12.36 2.50
N MET A 112 0.83 -11.52 1.87
CA MET A 112 0.36 -11.78 0.51
C MET A 112 1.49 -11.70 -0.51
N MET A 113 2.32 -10.65 -0.44
CA MET A 113 3.45 -10.49 -1.36
C MET A 113 4.57 -11.50 -1.14
N THR A 114 4.76 -11.97 0.10
CA THR A 114 5.73 -13.04 0.42
C THR A 114 5.15 -14.44 0.26
N THR A 115 3.91 -14.56 -0.23
CA THR A 115 3.22 -15.83 -0.50
C THR A 115 3.06 -16.73 0.74
N ILE A 116 3.09 -16.16 1.95
CA ILE A 116 2.87 -16.89 3.21
C ILE A 116 1.37 -17.19 3.38
N GLY A 117 0.51 -16.21 3.11
CA GLY A 117 -0.94 -16.43 3.01
C GLY A 117 -1.68 -16.77 4.31
N GLU A 118 -1.09 -16.60 5.49
CA GLU A 118 -1.74 -16.83 6.80
C GLU A 118 -2.68 -15.69 7.21
N VAL A 119 -3.68 -15.42 6.37
CA VAL A 119 -4.71 -14.40 6.61
C VAL A 119 -6.08 -14.96 6.22
N PRO A 120 -7.19 -14.38 6.71
CA PRO A 120 -8.52 -14.88 6.40
C PRO A 120 -8.75 -14.87 4.88
N GLY A 121 -9.40 -15.89 4.35
CA GLY A 121 -9.68 -16.00 2.92
C GLY A 121 -10.73 -14.99 2.42
N PRO A 122 -10.70 -14.62 1.12
CA PRO A 122 -11.69 -13.72 0.53
C PRO A 122 -13.09 -14.36 0.51
N VAL A 123 -14.11 -13.52 0.70
CA VAL A 123 -15.53 -13.90 0.78
C VAL A 123 -16.28 -13.37 -0.43
N THR A 124 -15.98 -12.16 -0.90
CA THR A 124 -16.69 -11.52 -2.01
C THR A 124 -15.92 -11.59 -3.32
N SER A 125 -16.63 -11.60 -4.46
CA SER A 125 -15.98 -11.69 -5.79
C SER A 125 -14.99 -10.57 -6.08
N LEU A 126 -15.16 -9.40 -5.46
CA LEU A 126 -14.23 -8.28 -5.58
C LEU A 126 -12.92 -8.55 -4.82
N GLU A 127 -13.00 -9.20 -3.66
CA GLU A 127 -11.84 -9.62 -2.87
C GLU A 127 -11.01 -10.71 -3.56
N PHE A 128 -11.63 -11.56 -4.39
CA PHE A 128 -10.90 -12.56 -5.18
C PHE A 128 -10.06 -12.00 -6.33
N VAL A 129 -10.37 -10.78 -6.77
CA VAL A 129 -9.66 -10.11 -7.89
C VAL A 129 -8.49 -9.26 -7.38
N LEU A 130 -8.50 -8.93 -6.08
CA LEU A 130 -7.43 -8.21 -5.37
C LEU A 130 -6.28 -9.14 -5.00
#